data_AF-A0A1C2DEG5-F1
#
_entry.id   AF-A0A1C2DEG5-F1
#
_cell.length_a   1.000
_cell.length_b   1.000
_cell.length_c   1.000
_cell.angle_alpha   90.00
_cell.angle_beta   90.00
_cell.angle_gamma   90.00
#
_symmetry.space_group_name_H-M   'P 1'
#
loop_
_entity.id
_entity.type
_entity.pdbx_description
1 polymer ?
#
loop_
_entity_poly.entity_id
_entity_poly.type
_entity_poly.pdbx_seq_one_letter_code
_entity_poly.pdbx_strand_id
1 'polypeptide(L)'
;MRAGNARYRLEADFPASIAVFPLSGALLLPGGRLPLNIFEPRYLQMVDEVLAGSRLIGMIQPDLEGVLRKDGEPELSGVGCIGRVISYMETGDGRYVVSLQGICRFRVTQELTVRTPFRQCRIAPFLADLDEDPSAASVDRTALLKAFRAYLQANELEADWESVSRADNAMLVNALSMMAPYGPAEKQALLEAQDLKSRAETLIAITELTLARDNEDFGSGLQ
;
A
#
# COMPACT_ATOMS: atom_id res chain seq x y z
N MET A 1 9.33 11.87 8.42
CA MET A 1 9.53 10.96 7.25
C MET A 1 10.37 11.60 6.11
N ARG A 2 11.21 10.83 5.39
CA ARG A 2 11.90 11.26 4.15
C ARG A 2 11.48 10.37 2.97
N ALA A 3 11.10 10.98 1.85
CA ALA A 3 10.88 10.25 0.60
C ALA A 3 11.63 10.93 -0.55
N GLY A 4 12.52 10.18 -1.21
CA GLY A 4 13.50 10.74 -2.14
C GLY A 4 14.30 11.89 -1.51
N ASN A 5 14.21 13.09 -2.09
CA ASN A 5 14.88 14.29 -1.60
C ASN A 5 13.99 15.19 -0.73
N ALA A 6 12.72 14.83 -0.50
CA ALA A 6 11.78 15.62 0.29
C ALA A 6 11.68 15.09 1.73
N ARG A 7 11.37 16.00 2.66
CA ARG A 7 11.11 15.70 4.08
C ARG A 7 9.67 16.11 4.39
N TYR A 8 8.96 15.25 5.12
CA TYR A 8 7.58 15.42 5.54
C TYR A 8 7.51 15.29 7.06
N ARG A 9 6.95 16.28 7.72
CA ARG A 9 6.89 16.44 9.18
C ARG A 9 5.56 17.02 9.67
N LEU A 10 4.95 17.91 8.90
CA LEU A 10 3.76 18.66 9.30
C LEU A 10 2.68 18.54 8.23
N GLU A 11 1.44 18.82 8.60
CA GLU A 11 0.30 18.83 7.67
C GLU A 11 0.52 19.76 6.47
N ALA A 12 1.17 20.90 6.68
CA ALA A 12 1.49 21.88 5.65
C ALA A 12 2.45 21.36 4.55
N ASP A 13 3.12 20.22 4.77
CA ASP A 13 3.96 19.58 3.76
C ASP A 13 3.11 18.84 2.70
N PHE A 14 1.79 18.73 2.92
CA PHE A 14 0.85 18.07 2.01
C PHE A 14 -0.11 19.09 1.39
N PRO A 15 -0.42 18.96 0.09
CA PRO A 15 -1.48 19.75 -0.51
C PRO A 15 -2.84 19.33 0.06
N ALA A 16 -3.78 20.27 0.14
CA ALA A 16 -5.13 20.02 0.65
C ALA A 16 -5.91 18.98 -0.20
N SER A 17 -5.54 18.83 -1.47
CA SER A 17 -6.05 17.79 -2.35
C SER A 17 -4.93 17.14 -3.15
N ILE A 18 -5.12 15.87 -3.48
CA ILE A 18 -4.17 15.08 -4.29
C ILE A 18 -4.90 14.37 -5.42
N ALA A 19 -4.18 14.12 -6.52
CA ALA A 19 -4.60 13.14 -7.50
C ALA A 19 -4.54 11.74 -6.88
N VAL A 20 -5.55 10.92 -7.12
CA VAL A 20 -5.62 9.55 -6.60
C VAL A 20 -5.57 8.54 -7.73
N PHE A 21 -4.91 7.42 -7.47
CA PHE A 21 -4.77 6.28 -8.36
C PHE A 21 -5.49 5.07 -7.74
N PRO A 22 -6.74 4.80 -8.14
CA PRO A 22 -7.48 3.62 -7.72
C PRO A 22 -6.86 2.36 -8.33
N LEU A 23 -6.36 1.44 -7.51
CA LEU A 23 -5.81 0.16 -7.95
C LEU A 23 -6.17 -0.95 -6.97
N SER A 24 -7.03 -1.87 -7.41
CA SER A 24 -7.45 -3.02 -6.61
C SER A 24 -6.26 -3.97 -6.36
N GLY A 25 -6.13 -4.45 -5.12
CA GLY A 25 -5.07 -5.36 -4.68
C GLY A 25 -3.71 -4.71 -4.47
N ALA A 26 -3.53 -3.43 -4.83
CA ALA A 26 -2.29 -2.72 -4.58
C ALA A 26 -2.23 -2.19 -3.15
N LEU A 27 -1.10 -2.43 -2.48
CA LEU A 27 -0.82 -1.91 -1.16
C LEU A 27 0.45 -1.09 -1.17
N LEU A 28 0.33 0.17 -0.78
CA LEU A 28 1.45 1.03 -0.45
C LEU A 28 1.38 1.36 1.04
N LEU A 29 2.46 1.08 1.77
CA LEU A 29 2.60 1.43 3.18
C LEU A 29 3.65 2.53 3.36
N PRO A 30 3.59 3.31 4.46
CA PRO A 30 4.65 4.27 4.81
C PRO A 30 6.03 3.60 4.81
N GLY A 31 6.98 4.18 4.09
CA GLY A 31 8.34 3.63 3.89
C GLY A 31 8.45 2.52 2.84
N GLY A 32 7.34 1.91 2.44
CA GLY A 32 7.27 0.93 1.37
C GLY A 32 7.54 1.53 -0.01
N ARG A 33 7.88 0.65 -0.97
CA ARG A 33 8.05 1.02 -2.38
C ARG A 33 7.11 0.24 -3.26
N LEU A 34 6.42 0.95 -4.16
CA LEU A 34 5.49 0.34 -5.11
C LEU A 34 5.90 0.76 -6.53
N PRO A 35 6.43 -0.16 -7.35
CA PRO A 35 6.59 0.08 -8.79
C PRO A 35 5.22 -0.01 -9.47
N LEU A 36 4.96 0.87 -10.43
CA LEU A 36 3.75 0.89 -11.23
C LEU A 36 4.11 1.02 -12.71
N ASN A 37 3.42 0.24 -13.54
CA ASN A 37 3.46 0.37 -14.99
C ASN A 37 2.18 1.10 -15.44
N ILE A 38 2.33 2.32 -15.93
CA ILE A 38 1.24 3.21 -16.29
C ILE A 38 1.11 3.25 -17.80
N PHE A 39 -0.06 2.86 -18.29
CA PHE A 39 -0.36 2.79 -19.72
C PHE A 39 -1.71 3.43 -20.09
N GLU A 40 -2.63 3.60 -19.13
CA GLU A 40 -3.90 4.26 -19.38
C GLU A 40 -3.72 5.78 -19.59
N PRO A 41 -4.29 6.38 -20.65
CA PRO A 41 -4.10 7.80 -20.96
C PRO A 41 -4.44 8.76 -19.82
N ARG A 42 -5.48 8.46 -19.03
CA ARG A 42 -5.86 9.28 -17.87
C ARG A 42 -4.77 9.33 -16.79
N TYR A 43 -4.06 8.21 -16.59
CA TYR A 43 -3.02 8.12 -15.59
C TYR A 43 -1.65 8.56 -16.11
N LEU A 44 -1.39 8.47 -17.41
CA LEU A 44 -0.23 9.14 -18.02
C LEU A 44 -0.31 10.66 -17.77
N GLN A 45 -1.46 11.28 -18.06
CA GLN A 45 -1.69 12.70 -17.76
C GLN A 45 -1.58 13.01 -16.26
N MET A 46 -2.08 12.13 -15.39
CA MET A 46 -1.92 12.27 -13.94
C MET A 46 -0.44 12.32 -13.54
N VAL A 47 0.37 11.40 -14.07
CA VAL A 47 1.81 11.31 -13.78
C VAL A 47 2.52 12.59 -14.24
N ASP A 48 2.22 13.08 -15.44
CA ASP A 48 2.80 14.32 -15.96
C ASP A 48 2.49 15.53 -15.05
N GLU A 49 1.22 15.65 -14.61
CA GLU A 49 0.80 16.74 -13.74
C GLU A 49 1.50 16.69 -12.37
N VAL A 50 1.56 15.52 -11.73
CA VAL A 50 2.22 15.41 -10.42
C VAL A 50 3.73 15.59 -10.52
N LEU A 51 4.37 15.18 -11.64
CA LEU A 51 5.81 15.37 -11.85
C LEU A 51 6.20 16.84 -11.97
N ALA A 52 5.33 17.66 -12.55
CA ALA A 52 5.48 19.11 -12.63
C ALA A 52 5.21 19.82 -11.29
N GLY A 53 4.44 19.19 -10.39
CA GLY A 53 4.04 19.76 -9.10
C GLY A 53 4.64 19.06 -7.88
N SER A 54 3.76 18.57 -7.00
CA SER A 54 4.12 18.03 -5.67
C SER A 54 4.87 16.69 -5.72
N ARG A 55 4.76 15.97 -6.83
CA ARG A 55 5.18 14.56 -7.02
C ARG A 55 4.46 13.58 -6.10
N LEU A 56 3.28 13.94 -5.61
CA LEU A 56 2.48 13.13 -4.71
C LEU A 56 1.29 12.51 -5.44
N ILE A 57 1.08 11.20 -5.23
CA ILE A 57 -0.06 10.43 -5.71
C ILE A 57 -0.70 9.76 -4.50
N GLY A 58 -2.02 9.79 -4.42
CA GLY A 58 -2.77 8.99 -3.44
C GLY A 58 -3.04 7.61 -3.99
N MET A 59 -2.29 6.60 -3.55
CA MET A 59 -2.63 5.22 -3.84
C MET A 59 -3.81 4.81 -2.98
N ILE A 60 -4.85 4.28 -3.62
CA ILE A 60 -6.09 3.93 -2.94
C ILE A 60 -6.73 2.73 -3.63
N GLN A 61 -7.43 1.90 -2.87
CA GLN A 61 -8.23 0.84 -3.48
C GLN A 61 -9.62 1.37 -3.83
N PRO A 62 -10.26 0.83 -4.88
CA PRO A 62 -11.72 0.92 -5.01
C PRO A 62 -12.43 0.43 -3.74
N ASP A 63 -13.68 0.80 -3.58
CA ASP A 63 -14.55 0.26 -2.54
C ASP A 63 -14.66 -1.27 -2.69
N LEU A 64 -14.59 -1.97 -1.55
CA LEU A 64 -14.51 -3.43 -1.51
C LEU A 64 -15.86 -4.10 -1.76
N GLU A 65 -16.97 -3.40 -1.52
CA GLU A 65 -18.33 -3.89 -1.76
C GLU A 65 -18.74 -3.71 -3.23
N GLY A 66 -17.89 -3.06 -4.04
CA GLY A 66 -18.13 -2.86 -5.46
C GLY A 66 -19.23 -1.84 -5.73
N VAL A 67 -19.50 -0.94 -4.77
CA VAL A 67 -20.46 0.14 -4.96
C VAL A 67 -20.01 1.02 -6.11
N LEU A 68 -20.90 1.23 -7.08
CA LEU A 68 -20.62 2.03 -8.26
C LEU A 68 -21.22 3.43 -8.09
N ARG A 69 -20.45 4.41 -8.55
CA ARG A 69 -20.92 5.76 -8.77
C ARG A 69 -21.87 5.83 -9.97
N LYS A 70 -22.52 6.99 -10.12
CA LYS A 70 -23.43 7.28 -11.25
C LYS A 70 -22.78 7.20 -12.63
N ASP A 71 -21.47 7.41 -12.70
CA ASP A 71 -20.67 7.31 -13.92
C ASP A 71 -20.13 5.89 -14.18
N GLY A 72 -20.47 4.92 -13.32
CA GLY A 72 -20.09 3.51 -13.47
C GLY A 72 -18.70 3.17 -12.92
N GLU A 73 -17.93 4.16 -12.46
CA GLU A 73 -16.67 3.91 -11.75
C GLU A 73 -16.96 3.44 -10.32
N PRO A 74 -16.13 2.56 -9.74
CA PRO A 74 -16.31 2.17 -8.35
C PRO A 74 -16.06 3.34 -7.41
N GLU A 75 -16.75 3.34 -6.27
CA GLU A 75 -16.41 4.20 -5.14
C GLU A 75 -14.98 3.92 -4.65
N LEU A 76 -14.43 4.79 -3.80
CA LEU A 76 -13.10 4.61 -3.23
C LEU A 76 -13.23 4.07 -1.82
N SER A 77 -12.28 3.23 -1.42
CA SER A 77 -12.03 2.96 -0.01
C SER A 77 -11.76 4.29 0.74
N GLY A 78 -12.10 4.34 2.02
CA GLY A 78 -11.98 5.56 2.83
C GLY A 78 -10.53 5.96 3.16
N VAL A 79 -9.60 4.99 3.11
CA VAL A 79 -8.19 5.17 3.46
C VAL A 79 -7.29 4.74 2.31
N GLY A 80 -6.29 5.57 2.02
CA GLY A 80 -5.20 5.30 1.08
C GLY A 80 -3.83 5.61 1.68
N CYS A 81 -2.78 5.51 0.87
CA CYS A 81 -1.44 5.95 1.21
C CYS A 81 -0.91 6.98 0.23
N ILE A 82 -0.36 8.07 0.75
CA ILE A 82 0.34 9.08 -0.06
C ILE A 82 1.69 8.50 -0.47
N GLY A 83 1.91 8.40 -1.77
CA GLY A 83 3.18 8.01 -2.37
C GLY A 83 3.86 9.17 -3.06
N ARG A 84 5.18 9.31 -2.87
CA ARG A 84 6.01 10.22 -3.67
C ARG A 84 6.61 9.48 -4.84
N VAL A 85 6.51 10.06 -6.03
CA VAL A 85 7.25 9.58 -7.21
C VAL A 85 8.75 9.82 -6.99
N ILE A 86 9.51 8.74 -6.79
CA ILE A 86 10.96 8.77 -6.55
C ILE A 86 11.78 8.39 -7.79
N SER A 87 11.18 7.67 -8.73
CA SER A 87 11.75 7.41 -10.06
C SER A 87 10.66 7.39 -11.12
N TYR A 88 11.04 7.73 -12.34
CA TYR A 88 10.20 7.77 -13.52
C TYR A 88 11.04 7.41 -14.74
N MET A 89 10.49 6.60 -15.63
CA MET A 89 11.13 6.18 -16.89
C MET A 89 10.07 6.01 -17.97
N GLU A 90 10.34 6.56 -19.15
CA GLU A 90 9.57 6.25 -20.36
C GLU A 90 10.10 4.97 -21.00
N THR A 91 9.22 4.05 -21.38
CA THR A 91 9.61 2.75 -21.96
C THR A 91 9.68 2.75 -23.49
N GLY A 92 9.40 3.90 -24.13
CA GLY A 92 9.45 4.07 -25.59
C GLY A 92 8.23 3.53 -26.36
N ASP A 93 7.35 2.78 -25.71
CA ASP A 93 6.07 2.27 -26.24
C ASP A 93 4.85 3.09 -25.74
N GLY A 94 5.09 4.30 -25.23
CA GLY A 94 4.06 5.19 -24.71
C GLY A 94 3.60 4.86 -23.28
N ARG A 95 4.38 4.08 -22.52
CA ARG A 95 4.12 3.78 -21.11
C ARG A 95 5.15 4.42 -20.19
N TYR A 96 4.76 4.59 -18.93
CA TYR A 96 5.64 5.03 -17.86
C TYR A 96 5.85 3.93 -16.83
N VAL A 97 7.09 3.72 -16.43
CA VAL A 97 7.42 2.98 -15.22
C VAL A 97 7.76 3.99 -14.13
N VAL A 98 6.94 4.03 -13.08
CA VAL A 98 7.16 4.90 -11.92
C VAL A 98 7.39 4.07 -10.67
N SER A 99 8.23 4.57 -9.77
CA SER A 99 8.35 4.00 -8.42
C SER A 99 7.86 5.02 -7.40
N LEU A 100 6.89 4.60 -6.59
CA LEU A 100 6.39 5.37 -5.46
C LEU A 100 7.10 4.93 -4.18
N GLN A 101 7.44 5.90 -3.34
CA GLN A 101 7.79 5.66 -1.94
C GLN A 101 6.65 6.17 -1.05
N GLY A 102 6.11 5.29 -0.20
CA GLY A 102 5.03 5.62 0.72
C GLY A 102 5.50 6.60 1.79
N ILE A 103 4.69 7.62 2.07
CA ILE A 103 4.99 8.66 3.07
C ILE A 103 4.16 8.44 4.33
N CYS A 104 2.84 8.51 4.21
CA CYS A 104 1.87 8.33 5.30
C CYS A 104 0.52 7.92 4.71
N ARG A 105 -0.34 7.33 5.53
CA ARG A 105 -1.73 7.10 5.17
C ARG A 105 -2.50 8.41 5.09
N PHE A 106 -3.63 8.38 4.42
CA PHE A 106 -4.57 9.49 4.38
C PHE A 106 -6.01 8.98 4.39
N ARG A 107 -6.92 9.80 4.91
CA ARG A 107 -8.37 9.59 4.82
C ARG A 107 -8.92 10.48 3.73
N VAL A 108 -9.76 9.93 2.85
CA VAL A 108 -10.55 10.73 1.91
C VAL A 108 -11.59 11.52 2.71
N THR A 109 -11.58 12.84 2.60
CA THR A 109 -12.60 13.70 3.22
C THR A 109 -13.67 14.09 2.21
N GLN A 110 -13.28 14.25 0.95
CA GLN A 110 -14.20 14.59 -0.13
C GLN A 110 -13.55 14.25 -1.48
N GLU A 111 -14.27 13.55 -2.34
CA GLU A 111 -13.91 13.46 -3.75
C GLU A 111 -14.35 14.73 -4.51
N LEU A 112 -13.48 15.28 -5.34
CA LEU A 112 -13.70 16.54 -6.04
C LEU A 112 -14.30 16.33 -7.43
N THR A 113 -15.24 17.19 -7.80
CA THR A 113 -15.69 17.32 -9.19
C THR A 113 -14.67 18.12 -9.98
N VAL A 114 -13.91 17.44 -10.84
CA VAL A 114 -12.78 18.01 -11.60
C VAL A 114 -12.95 17.78 -13.10
N ARG A 115 -12.22 18.56 -13.91
CA ARG A 115 -12.15 18.38 -15.38
C ARG A 115 -11.01 17.46 -15.83
N THR A 116 -10.09 17.14 -14.93
CA THR A 116 -9.00 16.19 -15.19
C THR A 116 -9.59 14.80 -15.48
N PRO A 117 -8.94 13.99 -16.33
CA PRO A 117 -9.42 12.64 -16.63
C PRO A 117 -9.19 11.64 -15.48
N PHE A 118 -8.45 12.05 -14.45
CA PHE A 118 -8.18 11.30 -13.24
C PHE A 118 -8.86 11.96 -12.03
N ARG A 119 -9.07 11.16 -10.99
CA ARG A 119 -9.78 11.54 -9.78
C ARG A 119 -8.89 12.37 -8.86
N GLN A 120 -9.50 13.30 -8.13
CA GLN A 120 -8.82 14.09 -7.10
C GLN A 120 -9.64 14.08 -5.82
N CYS A 121 -8.96 13.98 -4.68
CA CYS A 121 -9.60 13.97 -3.37
C CYS A 121 -9.00 15.04 -2.46
N ARG A 122 -9.83 15.68 -1.66
CA ARG A 122 -9.38 16.30 -0.40
C ARG A 122 -9.07 15.21 0.60
N ILE A 123 -8.00 15.41 1.35
CA ILE A 123 -7.46 14.39 2.24
C ILE A 123 -7.18 14.93 3.63
N ALA A 124 -7.17 14.04 4.61
CA ALA A 124 -6.59 14.27 5.92
C ALA A 124 -5.43 13.28 6.11
N PRO A 125 -4.16 13.72 6.15
CA PRO A 125 -3.02 12.84 6.35
C PRO A 125 -2.94 12.30 7.78
N PHE A 126 -2.51 11.06 7.93
CA PHE A 126 -2.24 10.44 9.23
C PHE A 126 -0.84 10.87 9.68
N LEU A 127 -0.74 12.01 10.37
CA LEU A 127 0.56 12.57 10.78
C LEU A 127 1.35 11.65 11.71
N ALA A 128 0.68 10.77 12.46
CA ALA A 128 1.33 9.76 13.30
C ALA A 128 2.23 8.79 12.50
N ASP A 129 1.96 8.58 11.21
CA ASP A 129 2.80 7.74 10.34
C ASP A 129 4.12 8.41 9.94
N LEU A 130 4.33 9.71 10.26
CA LEU A 130 5.54 10.45 9.89
C LEU A 130 6.70 10.24 10.85
N ASP A 131 6.39 9.74 12.05
CA ASP A 131 7.30 9.47 13.16
C ASP A 131 7.49 7.96 13.34
N GLU A 132 8.47 7.57 14.17
CA GLU A 132 8.66 6.18 14.53
C GLU A 132 7.48 5.66 15.36
N ASP A 133 6.96 4.49 15.00
CA ASP A 133 5.82 3.90 15.68
C ASP A 133 6.23 3.36 17.06
N PRO A 134 5.70 3.91 18.17
CA PRO A 134 6.06 3.47 19.52
C PRO A 134 5.64 2.02 19.81
N SER A 135 4.65 1.48 19.07
CA SER A 135 4.20 0.11 19.19
C SER A 135 5.18 -0.91 18.59
N ALA A 136 6.21 -0.46 17.85
CA ALA A 136 7.14 -1.35 17.15
C ALA A 136 7.90 -2.30 18.08
N ALA A 137 8.20 -1.86 19.31
CA ALA A 137 8.82 -2.70 20.33
C ALA A 137 7.87 -3.76 20.91
N SER A 138 6.56 -3.57 20.75
CA SER A 138 5.51 -4.47 21.26
C SER A 138 5.05 -5.52 20.24
N VAL A 139 5.64 -5.54 19.04
CA VAL A 139 5.37 -6.56 18.03
C VAL A 139 5.92 -7.91 18.51
N ASP A 140 5.09 -8.95 18.46
CA ASP A 140 5.54 -10.33 18.68
C ASP A 140 6.38 -10.79 17.48
N ARG A 141 7.69 -10.53 17.58
CA ARG A 141 8.66 -10.88 16.55
C ARG A 141 8.75 -12.39 16.31
N THR A 142 8.54 -13.20 17.35
CA THR A 142 8.59 -14.66 17.23
C THR A 142 7.43 -15.17 16.39
N ALA A 143 6.22 -14.70 16.67
CA ALA A 143 5.03 -15.03 15.89
C ALA A 143 5.15 -14.51 14.44
N LEU A 144 5.64 -13.29 14.25
CA LEU A 144 5.87 -12.71 12.92
C LEU A 144 6.84 -13.56 12.08
N LEU A 145 7.98 -13.95 12.64
CA LEU A 145 8.96 -14.78 11.93
C LEU A 145 8.43 -16.19 11.66
N LYS A 146 7.59 -16.74 12.55
CA LYS A 146 6.91 -18.02 12.32
C LYS A 146 5.95 -17.93 11.14
N ALA A 147 5.09 -16.91 11.11
CA ALA A 147 4.18 -16.66 9.99
C ALA A 147 4.96 -16.47 8.68
N PHE A 148 6.07 -15.71 8.72
CA PHE A 148 6.90 -15.51 7.54
C PHE A 148 7.53 -16.79 7.01
N ARG A 149 8.08 -17.64 7.89
CA ARG A 149 8.62 -18.95 7.51
C ARG A 149 7.57 -19.81 6.83
N ALA A 150 6.38 -19.89 7.42
CA ALA A 150 5.29 -20.69 6.89
C ALA A 150 4.86 -20.18 5.50
N TYR A 151 4.77 -18.86 5.34
CA TYR A 151 4.46 -18.22 4.05
C TYR A 151 5.50 -18.53 2.98
N LEU A 152 6.80 -18.35 3.27
CA LEU A 152 7.88 -18.65 2.32
C LEU A 152 7.88 -20.11 1.90
N GLN A 153 7.69 -21.02 2.87
CA GLN A 153 7.64 -22.46 2.61
C GLN A 153 6.46 -22.83 1.70
N ALA A 154 5.27 -22.26 1.94
CA ALA A 154 4.09 -22.53 1.12
C ALA A 154 4.20 -21.99 -0.32
N ASN A 155 5.02 -20.96 -0.54
CA ASN A 155 5.19 -20.32 -1.84
C ASN A 155 6.53 -20.68 -2.52
N GLU A 156 7.28 -21.65 -1.99
CA GLU A 156 8.60 -22.08 -2.49
C GLU A 156 9.60 -20.91 -2.65
N LEU A 157 9.54 -19.94 -1.73
CA LEU A 157 10.40 -18.76 -1.74
C LEU A 157 11.57 -18.93 -0.78
N GLU A 158 12.75 -18.52 -1.22
CA GLU A 158 13.94 -18.45 -0.36
C GLU A 158 14.09 -17.07 0.27
N ALA A 159 14.64 -17.02 1.48
CA ALA A 159 14.97 -15.78 2.16
C ALA A 159 16.35 -15.85 2.80
N ASP A 160 17.05 -14.71 2.76
CA ASP A 160 18.25 -14.49 3.56
C ASP A 160 17.86 -14.28 5.03
N TRP A 161 17.85 -15.36 5.79
CA TRP A 161 17.49 -15.35 7.21
C TRP A 161 18.41 -14.49 8.08
N GLU A 162 19.65 -14.25 7.64
CA GLU A 162 20.59 -13.39 8.36
C GLU A 162 20.15 -11.93 8.25
N SER A 163 19.80 -11.49 7.04
CA SER A 163 19.24 -10.16 6.79
C SER A 163 17.88 -9.97 7.45
N VAL A 164 16.99 -10.97 7.37
CA VAL A 164 15.67 -10.94 8.04
C VAL A 164 15.80 -10.80 9.55
N SER A 165 16.74 -11.52 10.16
CA SER A 165 16.95 -11.48 11.61
C SER A 165 17.48 -10.12 12.10
N ARG A 166 18.20 -9.38 11.25
CA ARG A 166 18.70 -8.03 11.55
C ARG A 166 17.72 -6.91 11.24
N ALA A 167 16.75 -7.14 10.35
CA ALA A 167 15.76 -6.13 9.99
C ALA A 167 14.87 -5.77 11.17
N ASP A 168 14.52 -4.50 11.30
CA ASP A 168 13.57 -4.04 12.30
C ASP A 168 12.14 -4.57 12.04
N ASN A 169 11.28 -4.50 13.05
CA ASN A 169 9.92 -5.01 12.94
C ASN A 169 9.09 -4.26 11.88
N ALA A 170 9.32 -2.96 11.69
CA ALA A 170 8.55 -2.15 10.76
C ALA A 170 8.82 -2.55 9.31
N MET A 171 10.09 -2.73 8.97
CA MET A 171 10.54 -3.20 7.67
C MET A 171 10.00 -4.59 7.37
N LEU A 172 10.05 -5.53 8.33
CA LEU A 172 9.53 -6.88 8.14
C LEU A 172 8.02 -6.88 7.91
N VAL A 173 7.25 -6.26 8.81
CA VAL A 173 5.78 -6.22 8.69
C VAL A 173 5.36 -5.58 7.35
N ASN A 174 5.97 -4.44 6.98
CA ASN A 174 5.62 -3.76 5.75
C ASN A 174 6.01 -4.58 4.51
N ALA A 175 7.20 -5.18 4.48
CA ALA A 175 7.66 -5.99 3.35
C ALA A 175 6.73 -7.19 3.12
N LEU A 176 6.40 -7.92 4.19
CA LEU A 176 5.51 -9.09 4.11
C LEU A 176 4.10 -8.71 3.68
N SER A 177 3.56 -7.65 4.29
CA SER A 177 2.24 -7.13 3.93
C SER A 177 2.16 -6.79 2.44
N MET A 178 3.22 -6.21 1.87
CA MET A 178 3.25 -5.81 0.47
C MET A 178 3.53 -6.99 -0.48
N MET A 179 4.41 -7.93 -0.11
CA MET A 179 4.81 -9.06 -0.96
C MET A 179 3.76 -10.16 -1.05
N ALA A 180 3.03 -10.43 0.02
CA ALA A 180 2.09 -11.55 0.04
C ALA A 180 0.92 -11.33 -0.95
N PRO A 181 0.49 -12.34 -1.72
CA PRO A 181 -0.58 -12.23 -2.72
C PRO A 181 -1.98 -12.24 -2.08
N TYR A 182 -2.18 -11.44 -1.03
CA TYR A 182 -3.48 -11.31 -0.40
C TYR A 182 -4.47 -10.55 -1.29
N GLY A 183 -5.76 -10.82 -1.08
CA GLY A 183 -6.84 -10.14 -1.77
C GLY A 183 -6.98 -8.67 -1.36
N PRO A 184 -7.81 -7.90 -2.09
CA PRO A 184 -8.02 -6.48 -1.82
C PRO A 184 -8.48 -6.19 -0.38
N ALA A 185 -9.34 -7.05 0.20
CA ALA A 185 -9.87 -6.87 1.54
C ALA A 185 -8.78 -6.99 2.62
N GLU A 186 -7.94 -8.02 2.51
CA GLU A 186 -6.81 -8.25 3.40
C GLU A 186 -5.77 -7.12 3.29
N LYS A 187 -5.46 -6.68 2.06
CA LYS A 187 -4.56 -5.54 1.81
C LYS A 187 -5.11 -4.25 2.41
N GLN A 188 -6.43 -4.02 2.34
CA GLN A 188 -7.07 -2.87 2.95
C GLN A 188 -7.00 -2.93 4.48
N ALA A 189 -7.25 -4.09 5.07
CA ALA A 189 -7.15 -4.28 6.52
C ALA A 189 -5.73 -3.98 7.05
N LEU A 190 -4.69 -4.42 6.32
CA LEU A 190 -3.29 -4.13 6.66
C LEU A 190 -2.96 -2.63 6.56
N LEU A 191 -3.54 -1.93 5.58
CA LEU A 191 -3.40 -0.48 5.43
C LEU A 191 -4.09 0.27 6.59
N GLU A 192 -5.29 -0.14 6.96
CA GLU A 192 -6.12 0.53 7.96
C GLU A 192 -5.73 0.23 9.41
N ALA A 193 -4.91 -0.80 9.64
CA ALA A 193 -4.39 -1.13 10.97
C ALA A 193 -3.73 0.08 11.64
N GLN A 194 -4.23 0.45 12.83
CA GLN A 194 -3.97 1.74 13.47
C GLN A 194 -2.48 2.00 13.72
N ASP A 195 -1.76 0.98 14.17
CA ASP A 195 -0.34 0.99 14.48
C ASP A 195 0.35 -0.29 13.97
N LEU A 196 1.68 -0.34 14.12
CA LEU A 196 2.50 -1.43 13.63
C LEU A 196 2.20 -2.75 14.33
N LYS A 197 1.95 -2.72 15.65
CA LYS A 197 1.56 -3.92 16.40
C LYS A 197 0.27 -4.52 15.85
N SER A 198 -0.78 -3.71 15.70
CA SER A 198 -2.07 -4.15 15.17
C SER A 198 -1.92 -4.68 13.73
N ARG A 199 -1.04 -4.05 12.93
CA ARG A 199 -0.74 -4.52 11.57
C ARG A 199 -0.04 -5.87 11.58
N ALA A 200 0.91 -6.09 12.49
CA ALA A 200 1.60 -7.36 12.63
C ALA A 200 0.65 -8.49 13.05
N GLU A 201 -0.23 -8.23 14.02
CA GLU A 201 -1.27 -9.18 14.45
C GLU A 201 -2.24 -9.51 13.30
N THR A 202 -2.66 -8.49 12.54
CA THR A 202 -3.51 -8.65 11.35
C THR A 202 -2.81 -9.50 10.29
N LEU A 203 -1.54 -9.23 10.00
CA LEU A 203 -0.72 -9.99 9.06
C LEU A 203 -0.58 -11.46 9.45
N ILE A 204 -0.30 -11.73 10.73
CA ILE A 204 -0.19 -13.09 11.26
C ILE A 204 -1.52 -13.83 11.08
N ALA A 205 -2.63 -13.20 11.49
CA ALA A 205 -3.95 -13.80 11.39
C ALA A 205 -4.35 -14.11 9.93
N ILE A 206 -4.12 -13.17 9.01
CA ILE A 206 -4.38 -13.38 7.57
C ILE A 206 -3.52 -14.54 7.05
N THR A 207 -2.23 -14.58 7.39
CA THR A 207 -1.32 -15.65 6.94
C THR A 207 -1.78 -17.02 7.43
N GLU A 208 -2.16 -17.13 8.69
CA GLU A 208 -2.64 -18.39 9.27
C GLU A 208 -3.95 -18.85 8.60
N LEU A 209 -4.88 -17.93 8.34
CA LEU A 209 -6.12 -18.24 7.63
C LEU A 209 -5.89 -18.69 6.18
N THR A 210 -5.00 -18.01 5.44
CA THR A 210 -4.67 -18.40 4.06
C THR A 210 -4.07 -19.80 4.02
N LEU A 211 -3.09 -20.08 4.88
CA LEU A 211 -2.44 -21.39 4.93
C LEU A 211 -3.39 -22.51 5.41
N ALA A 212 -4.36 -22.20 6.26
CA ALA A 212 -5.38 -23.16 6.68
C ALA A 212 -6.29 -23.54 5.50
N ARG A 213 -6.75 -22.56 4.72
CA ARG A 213 -7.60 -22.79 3.54
C ARG A 213 -6.90 -23.64 2.47
N ASP A 214 -5.64 -23.32 2.17
CA ASP A 214 -4.88 -24.06 1.16
C ASP A 214 -4.74 -25.54 1.56
N ASN A 215 -4.53 -25.84 2.85
CA ASN A 215 -4.44 -27.22 3.34
C ASN A 215 -5.78 -27.98 3.27
N GLU A 216 -6.91 -27.31 3.48
CA GLU A 216 -8.25 -27.92 3.37
C GLU A 216 -8.62 -28.25 1.92
N ASP A 217 -8.27 -27.38 0.97
CA ASP A 217 -8.52 -27.61 -0.46
C ASP A 217 -7.74 -28.82 -1.00
N PHE A 218 -6.49 -29.03 -0.55
CA PHE A 218 -5.71 -30.23 -0.86
C PHE A 218 -6.25 -31.52 -0.23
N GLY A 219 -6.89 -31.43 0.95
CA GLY A 219 -7.48 -32.57 1.64
C GLY A 219 -8.78 -33.09 1.01
N SER A 220 -9.54 -32.21 0.36
CA SER A 220 -10.84 -32.56 -0.25
C SER A 220 -10.72 -33.23 -1.63
N GLY A 221 -9.61 -33.06 -2.33
CA GLY A 221 -9.38 -33.62 -3.68
C GLY A 221 -8.93 -35.09 -3.73
N LEU A 222 -8.81 -35.77 -2.57
CA LEU A 222 -8.32 -37.15 -2.44
C LEU A 222 -9.38 -38.14 -1.93
N GLN A 223 -10.67 -37.79 -1.97
CA GLN A 223 -11.78 -38.73 -1.69
C GLN A 223 -12.50 -39.19 -2.96
#